data_AF-A0AAU7A807-F1
#
_entry.id   AF-A0AAU7A807-F1
#
_cell.length_a   1.000
_cell.length_b   1.000
_cell.length_c   1.000
_cell.angle_alpha   90.00
_cell.angle_beta   90.00
_cell.angle_gamma   90.00
#
_symmetry.space_group_name_H-M   'P 1'
#
loop_
_entity.id
_entity.type
_entity.pdbx_description
1 polymer ?
#
loop_
_entity_poly.entity_id
_entity_poly.type
_entity_poly.pdbx_seq_one_letter_code
_entity_poly.pdbx_strand_id
1 'polypeptide(L)'
;MAQLFNPLQKPSQATANKLAIYLDEVNWVSDTNLLTLSVGLLSDATNVTSLGLNLHYDTSKVSYTEETAYSLNPATGADTVGKGIDAILTNGSSTAAGHVQKTDTLDLDGSSATTAYVDAYWTTTYDASTNSMSAWPGSADVKLYDINFTVTDTSSPISFRFSADSNGLKEGYSLSTASQDDISIDLTLTPDDVVQAITLGYEDSAGAHTALGNQSLIFVSSSSENTTVSMTSGTLGPLSQEISFTHVEFSSQSYDHGIAISDVVLQLRDIVGLSNLSGTQKIAADIDGDGGVAISDVVSNLRHIVGLDTVEQCALVNTSDQLVTRLTNSTIADLTLIQLGDVDLSSTFFV
;
A
#
# COMPACT_ATOMS: atom_id res chain seq x y z
N MET A 1 11.95 -4.68 -0.45
CA MET A 1 11.37 -3.48 0.22
C MET A 1 9.99 -3.91 0.66
N ALA A 2 9.79 -4.05 1.97
CA ALA A 2 8.50 -4.45 2.53
C ALA A 2 7.87 -3.19 3.14
N GLN A 3 6.65 -2.85 2.70
CA GLN A 3 5.88 -1.80 3.33
C GLN A 3 5.35 -2.35 4.67
N LEU A 4 5.84 -1.80 5.78
CA LEU A 4 5.47 -2.26 7.11
C LEU A 4 4.09 -1.71 7.49
N PHE A 5 3.40 -2.38 8.42
CA PHE A 5 2.23 -1.80 9.06
C PHE A 5 2.63 -0.45 9.67
N ASN A 6 1.89 0.60 9.33
CA ASN A 6 2.13 1.91 9.88
C ASN A 6 1.22 2.11 11.12
N PRO A 7 1.79 2.10 12.34
CA PRO A 7 1.03 2.17 13.59
C PRO A 7 0.49 3.57 13.93
N LEU A 8 0.93 4.61 13.23
CA LEU A 8 0.51 5.99 13.48
C LEU A 8 -0.01 6.64 12.20
N GLN A 9 -1.19 6.19 11.77
CA GLN A 9 -1.84 6.65 10.55
C GLN A 9 -2.26 8.12 10.60
N LYS A 10 -2.29 8.76 9.43
CA LYS A 10 -2.82 10.11 9.26
C LYS A 10 -4.31 10.17 9.69
N PRO A 11 -4.70 11.09 10.59
CA PRO A 11 -6.10 11.28 10.92
C PRO A 11 -6.90 11.81 9.72
N SER A 12 -8.19 11.47 9.64
CA SER A 12 -9.06 11.93 8.55
C SER A 12 -9.37 13.42 8.60
N GLN A 13 -9.28 14.05 9.78
CA GLN A 13 -9.52 15.47 9.99
C GLN A 13 -8.63 16.02 11.11
N ALA A 14 -8.30 17.31 11.02
CA ALA A 14 -7.62 18.02 12.09
C ALA A 14 -8.52 18.17 13.33
N THR A 15 -7.92 18.08 14.51
CA THR A 15 -8.60 18.34 15.79
C THR A 15 -8.27 19.75 16.27
N ALA A 16 -9.27 20.45 16.80
CA ALA A 16 -9.10 21.82 17.26
C ALA A 16 -7.98 21.96 18.30
N ASN A 17 -7.07 22.93 18.10
CA ASN A 17 -5.92 23.20 18.98
C ASN A 17 -4.96 22.01 19.18
N LYS A 18 -4.92 21.08 18.21
CA LYS A 18 -4.02 19.94 18.22
C LYS A 18 -3.10 19.94 17.01
N LEU A 19 -1.88 19.49 17.23
CA LEU A 19 -0.92 19.13 16.19
C LEU A 19 -0.88 17.60 16.14
N ALA A 20 -1.43 17.02 15.09
CA ALA A 20 -1.40 15.57 14.91
C ALA A 20 -0.19 15.18 14.08
N ILE A 21 0.78 14.54 14.73
CA ILE A 21 1.90 13.89 14.05
C ILE A 21 1.42 12.53 13.57
N TYR A 22 1.83 12.18 12.36
CA TYR A 22 1.57 10.88 11.77
C TYR A 22 2.80 10.38 11.03
N LEU A 23 2.83 9.09 10.74
CA LEU A 23 3.75 8.52 9.78
C LEU A 23 3.00 8.40 8.45
N ASP A 24 3.56 8.93 7.37
CA ASP A 24 3.03 8.75 6.01
C ASP A 24 3.43 7.37 5.48
N GLU A 25 4.69 6.99 5.74
CA GLU A 25 5.26 5.71 5.35
C GLU A 25 6.25 5.21 6.42
N VAL A 26 6.29 3.88 6.58
CA VAL A 26 7.29 3.16 7.39
C VAL A 26 7.93 2.11 6.48
N ASN A 27 9.21 2.28 6.17
CA ASN A 27 9.90 1.45 5.20
C ASN A 27 11.15 0.81 5.81
N TRP A 28 11.36 -0.48 5.56
CA TRP A 28 12.56 -1.18 5.96
C TRP A 28 13.23 -1.91 4.81
N VAL A 29 14.53 -1.68 4.67
CA VAL A 29 15.40 -2.34 3.70
C VAL A 29 16.34 -3.28 4.45
N SER A 30 15.99 -4.56 4.45
CA SER A 30 16.73 -5.62 5.17
C SER A 30 18.19 -5.75 4.73
N ASP A 31 18.50 -5.48 3.46
CA ASP A 31 19.87 -5.63 2.93
C ASP A 31 20.84 -4.61 3.55
N THR A 32 20.33 -3.44 3.91
CA THR A 32 21.10 -2.34 4.51
C THR A 32 20.74 -2.11 5.98
N ASN A 33 19.81 -2.89 6.54
CA ASN A 33 19.18 -2.67 7.84
C ASN A 33 18.70 -1.22 8.05
N LEU A 34 18.20 -0.58 7.00
CA LEU A 34 17.79 0.81 7.06
C LEU A 34 16.28 0.89 7.27
N LEU A 35 15.86 1.46 8.39
CA LEU A 35 14.47 1.79 8.72
C LEU A 35 14.25 3.29 8.50
N THR A 36 13.30 3.64 7.65
CA THR A 36 12.93 5.02 7.32
C THR A 36 11.51 5.30 7.80
N LEU A 37 11.36 6.37 8.58
CA LEU A 37 10.07 6.87 9.04
C LEU A 37 9.78 8.21 8.36
N SER A 38 8.70 8.27 7.59
CA SER A 38 8.28 9.51 6.92
C SER A 38 7.27 10.23 7.79
N VAL A 39 7.64 11.36 8.39
CA VAL A 39 6.84 12.05 9.41
C VAL A 39 6.01 13.16 8.76
N GLY A 40 4.73 13.24 9.13
CA GLY A 40 3.80 14.27 8.67
C GLY A 40 3.10 15.00 9.81
N LEU A 41 2.48 16.15 9.48
CA LEU A 41 1.71 16.99 10.37
C LEU A 41 0.33 17.28 9.77
N LEU A 42 -0.71 17.10 10.58
CA LEU A 42 -2.07 17.58 10.30
C LEU A 42 -2.51 18.51 11.44
N SER A 43 -2.98 19.71 11.11
CA SER A 43 -3.42 20.71 12.07
C SER A 43 -4.53 21.60 11.50
N ASP A 44 -5.35 22.16 12.39
CA ASP A 44 -6.29 23.25 12.07
C ASP A 44 -5.59 24.62 12.06
N ALA A 45 -4.32 24.67 12.45
CA ALA A 45 -3.51 25.87 12.51
C ALA A 45 -3.14 26.37 11.10
N THR A 46 -3.57 27.59 10.78
CA THR A 46 -3.15 28.29 9.55
C THR A 46 -1.93 29.19 9.74
N ASN A 47 -1.43 29.32 10.98
CA ASN A 47 -0.33 30.21 11.36
C ASN A 47 0.69 29.54 12.30
N VAL A 48 1.16 28.34 11.99
CA VAL A 48 2.27 27.73 12.75
C VAL A 48 3.55 28.54 12.51
N THR A 49 4.21 29.01 13.57
CA THR A 49 5.46 29.81 13.48
C THR A 49 6.68 29.08 14.03
N SER A 50 6.45 28.03 14.82
CA SER A 50 7.47 27.12 15.32
C SER A 50 6.85 25.75 15.55
N LEU A 51 7.67 24.71 15.41
CA LEU A 51 7.34 23.37 15.85
C LEU A 51 8.63 22.70 16.32
N GLY A 52 8.58 22.13 17.52
CA GLY A 52 9.64 21.34 18.10
C GLY A 52 9.09 19.98 18.53
N LEU A 53 9.73 18.93 18.05
CA LEU A 53 9.34 17.54 18.24
C LEU A 53 10.56 16.74 18.68
N ASN A 54 10.37 15.90 19.68
CA ASN A 54 11.34 14.87 20.00
C ASN A 54 10.80 13.53 19.47
N LEU A 55 11.58 12.83 18.66
CA LEU A 55 11.31 11.44 18.29
C LEU A 55 12.18 10.53 19.16
N HIS A 56 11.53 9.90 20.13
CA HIS A 56 12.12 8.97 21.07
C HIS A 56 12.26 7.58 20.45
N TYR A 57 13.31 6.85 20.81
CA TYR A 57 13.59 5.50 20.32
C TYR A 57 14.48 4.69 21.29
N ASP A 58 14.47 3.37 21.12
CA ASP A 58 15.29 2.41 21.87
C ASP A 58 16.67 2.20 21.23
N THR A 59 17.73 2.74 21.86
CA THR A 59 19.12 2.59 21.39
C THR A 59 19.65 1.16 21.42
N SER A 60 18.97 0.22 22.08
CA SER A 60 19.34 -1.19 22.06
C SER A 60 18.94 -1.90 20.76
N LYS A 61 17.93 -1.36 20.06
CA LYS A 61 17.37 -1.96 18.84
C LYS A 61 17.65 -1.19 17.56
N VAL A 62 17.85 0.12 17.67
CA VAL A 62 18.19 0.98 16.55
C VAL A 62 19.26 1.99 16.92
N SER A 63 20.08 2.38 15.96
CA SER A 63 21.02 3.50 16.10
C SER A 63 20.70 4.60 15.09
N TYR A 64 20.74 5.85 15.56
CA TYR A 64 20.70 7.02 14.71
C TYR A 64 22.13 7.49 14.39
N THR A 65 22.37 7.88 13.14
CA THR A 65 23.60 8.58 12.75
C THR A 65 23.23 10.00 12.38
N GLU A 66 23.85 10.98 13.03
CA GLU A 66 23.62 12.39 12.75
C GLU A 66 24.01 12.71 11.30
N GLU A 67 23.03 13.19 10.54
CA GLU A 67 23.19 13.53 9.13
C GLU A 67 23.30 15.05 9.00
N THR A 68 24.54 15.57 9.06
CA THR A 68 24.81 17.02 8.95
C THR A 68 24.79 17.54 7.51
N ALA A 69 24.67 16.64 6.52
CA ALA A 69 24.76 16.96 5.09
C ALA A 69 23.49 17.58 4.51
N TYR A 70 22.33 17.27 5.10
CA TYR A 70 21.04 17.75 4.65
C TYR A 70 20.48 18.73 5.68
N SER A 71 20.87 19.99 5.48
CA SER A 71 20.23 21.12 6.15
C SER A 71 18.75 21.13 5.76
N LEU A 72 17.86 21.43 6.71
CA LEU A 72 16.44 21.80 6.50
C LEU A 72 16.27 23.09 5.66
N ASN A 73 17.30 23.48 4.90
CA ASN A 73 17.29 24.57 3.94
C ASN A 73 16.69 24.06 2.62
N PRO A 74 15.46 24.47 2.27
CA PRO A 74 14.78 24.02 1.05
C PRO A 74 15.45 24.48 -0.26
N ALA A 75 16.54 25.26 -0.19
CA ALA A 75 17.22 25.82 -1.35
C ALA A 75 18.44 25.03 -1.86
N THR A 76 18.86 23.92 -1.22
CA THR A 76 20.18 23.31 -1.48
C THR A 76 20.24 21.83 -1.86
N GLY A 77 19.15 21.11 -2.18
CA GLY A 77 19.30 19.70 -2.57
C GLY A 77 18.11 19.03 -3.25
N ALA A 78 18.41 17.97 -4.01
CA ALA A 78 17.45 16.99 -4.52
C ALA A 78 17.55 15.70 -3.68
N ASP A 79 16.41 15.03 -3.49
CA ASP A 79 16.21 13.83 -2.68
C ASP A 79 16.83 12.56 -3.30
N THR A 80 17.43 11.68 -2.48
CA THR A 80 17.83 10.32 -2.85
C THR A 80 17.45 9.29 -1.77
N VAL A 81 16.50 8.41 -2.10
CA VAL A 81 16.11 7.24 -1.29
C VAL A 81 17.32 6.49 -0.72
N GLY A 82 17.32 6.25 0.59
CA GLY A 82 18.38 5.53 1.31
C GLY A 82 19.51 6.42 1.84
N LYS A 83 19.41 7.74 1.69
CA LYS A 83 20.19 8.74 2.40
C LYS A 83 19.28 9.52 3.36
N GLY A 84 19.77 9.93 4.52
CA GLY A 84 18.94 10.56 5.57
C GLY A 84 18.33 11.89 5.15
N ILE A 85 17.15 12.16 5.74
CA ILE A 85 16.37 13.41 5.77
C ILE A 85 16.41 14.24 4.47
N ASP A 86 15.64 13.80 3.47
CA ASP A 86 15.62 14.43 2.15
C ASP A 86 14.23 15.04 1.82
N ALA A 87 14.02 16.26 2.33
CA ALA A 87 13.10 17.30 1.82
C ALA A 87 11.57 17.02 1.69
N ILE A 88 10.76 17.62 2.59
CA ILE A 88 9.56 18.39 2.18
C ILE A 88 9.42 19.63 3.08
N LEU A 89 9.98 20.77 2.66
CA LEU A 89 9.52 22.10 3.12
C LEU A 89 9.32 22.98 1.90
N THR A 90 8.13 22.94 1.31
CA THR A 90 7.74 23.90 0.27
C THR A 90 7.44 25.26 0.90
N ASN A 91 8.15 26.29 0.42
CA ASN A 91 7.92 27.72 0.61
C ASN A 91 7.93 28.28 2.05
N GLY A 92 9.08 28.81 2.47
CA GLY A 92 9.12 29.86 3.50
C GLY A 92 10.17 29.65 4.58
N SER A 93 11.43 29.92 4.22
CA SER A 93 12.59 30.23 5.08
C SER A 93 12.49 29.84 6.57
N SER A 94 13.22 28.79 6.93
CA SER A 94 13.43 28.31 8.30
C SER A 94 14.92 28.24 8.64
N THR A 95 15.25 28.58 9.88
CA THR A 95 16.50 28.15 10.53
C THR A 95 16.17 26.97 11.41
N ALA A 96 16.90 25.88 11.26
CA ALA A 96 16.79 24.71 12.13
C ALA A 96 18.18 24.37 12.69
N ALA A 97 18.23 23.87 13.92
CA ALA A 97 19.47 23.49 14.58
C ALA A 97 20.03 22.13 14.07
N GLY A 98 19.39 21.53 13.05
CA GLY A 98 19.63 20.14 12.68
C GLY A 98 18.93 19.17 13.62
N HIS A 99 18.90 17.90 13.23
CA HIS A 99 18.38 16.81 14.05
C HIS A 99 19.49 16.33 14.99
N VAL A 100 19.35 16.61 16.28
CA VAL A 100 20.40 16.31 17.28
C VAL A 100 19.93 15.18 18.18
N GLN A 101 20.71 14.11 18.22
CA GLN A 101 20.47 13.04 19.19
C GLN A 101 20.80 13.52 20.61
N LYS A 102 19.90 13.21 21.54
CA LYS A 102 20.07 13.43 22.97
C LYS A 102 19.71 12.16 23.74
N THR A 103 20.24 12.01 24.94
CA THR A 103 19.88 10.92 25.84
C THR A 103 18.55 11.22 26.52
N ASP A 104 17.67 10.23 26.64
CA ASP A 104 16.35 10.41 27.26
C ASP A 104 16.37 10.18 28.77
N THR A 105 17.34 10.78 29.47
CA THR A 105 17.49 10.58 30.93
C THR A 105 16.41 11.27 31.75
N LEU A 106 15.70 12.23 31.15
CA LEU A 106 14.61 12.97 31.80
C LEU A 106 13.23 12.39 31.50
N ASP A 107 13.18 11.33 30.68
CA ASP A 107 11.94 10.62 30.32
C ASP A 107 10.87 11.61 29.80
N LEU A 108 11.21 12.35 28.74
CA LEU A 108 10.36 13.46 28.28
C LEU A 108 9.05 12.96 27.64
N ASP A 109 9.03 11.73 27.17
CA ASP A 109 7.81 11.06 26.70
C ASP A 109 7.09 10.32 27.84
N GLY A 110 7.78 9.92 28.91
CA GLY A 110 7.22 9.11 30.00
C GLY A 110 7.25 7.61 29.70
N SER A 111 8.09 7.15 28.76
CA SER A 111 8.27 5.75 28.37
C SER A 111 9.64 5.24 28.79
N SER A 112 9.68 4.20 29.62
CA SER A 112 10.93 3.48 29.91
C SER A 112 11.43 2.61 28.74
N ALA A 113 10.65 2.52 27.66
CA ALA A 113 11.00 1.72 26.47
C ALA A 113 11.93 2.48 25.52
N THR A 114 12.02 3.80 25.64
CA THR A 114 12.90 4.65 24.85
C THR A 114 14.09 5.09 25.71
N THR A 115 15.25 5.30 25.08
CA THR A 115 16.51 5.60 25.80
C THR A 115 17.27 6.79 25.21
N ALA A 116 16.90 7.19 23.99
CA ALA A 116 17.38 8.40 23.33
C ALA A 116 16.25 9.03 22.53
N TYR A 117 16.45 10.27 22.12
CA TYR A 117 15.56 10.94 21.20
C TYR A 117 16.34 11.79 20.21
N VAL A 118 15.74 12.01 19.05
CA VAL A 118 16.20 12.99 18.07
C VAL A 118 15.35 14.24 18.24
N ASP A 119 15.99 15.34 18.61
CA ASP A 119 15.37 16.66 18.70
C ASP A 119 15.26 17.27 17.31
N ALA A 120 14.04 17.60 16.90
CA ALA A 120 13.71 18.26 15.64
C ALA A 120 13.01 19.58 15.95
N TYR A 121 13.75 20.69 15.84
CA TYR A 121 13.24 22.03 16.11
C TYR A 121 13.37 22.94 14.89
N TRP A 122 12.28 23.63 14.56
CA TRP A 122 12.28 24.67 13.52
C TRP A 122 11.45 25.89 13.91
N THR A 123 11.91 27.03 13.43
CA THR A 123 11.21 28.31 13.48
C THR A 123 11.11 28.91 12.10
N THR A 124 10.03 29.64 11.83
CA THR A 124 9.87 30.40 10.60
C THR A 124 10.74 31.68 10.60
N THR A 125 10.63 32.50 9.56
CA THR A 125 11.42 33.73 9.47
C THR A 125 10.81 34.87 10.29
N TYR A 126 11.66 35.56 11.03
CA TYR A 126 11.31 36.82 11.69
C TYR A 126 11.15 37.94 10.66
N ASP A 127 9.97 38.53 10.59
CA ASP A 127 9.68 39.73 9.80
C ASP A 127 9.88 40.98 10.66
N ALA A 128 10.98 41.69 10.40
CA ALA A 128 11.33 42.91 11.10
C ALA A 128 10.35 44.07 10.85
N SER A 129 9.58 44.04 9.76
CA SER A 129 8.61 45.09 9.42
C SER A 129 7.33 44.99 10.26
N THR A 130 6.93 43.77 10.60
CA THR A 130 5.78 43.48 11.47
C THR A 130 6.19 43.15 12.91
N ASN A 131 7.50 43.07 13.17
CA ASN A 131 8.09 42.68 14.45
C ASN A 131 7.51 41.34 14.97
N SER A 132 7.34 40.38 14.05
CA SER A 132 6.66 39.11 14.32
C SER A 132 7.24 37.96 13.48
N MET A 133 7.01 36.71 13.90
CA MET A 133 7.36 35.53 13.11
C MET A 133 6.33 35.32 12.00
N SER A 134 6.80 35.09 10.77
CA SER A 134 5.91 34.80 9.64
C SER A 134 5.26 33.43 9.82
N ALA A 135 3.97 33.29 9.52
CA ALA A 135 3.32 31.98 9.48
C ALA A 135 3.98 31.07 8.44
N TRP A 136 4.12 29.78 8.76
CA TRP A 136 4.50 28.74 7.83
C TRP A 136 3.37 28.49 6.82
N PRO A 137 3.58 28.79 5.52
CA PRO A 137 2.58 28.50 4.49
C PRO A 137 2.32 27.00 4.38
N GLY A 138 1.05 26.59 4.39
CA GLY A 138 0.67 25.19 4.22
C GLY A 138 0.78 24.32 5.47
N SER A 139 0.98 24.90 6.66
CA SER A 139 1.12 24.17 7.93
C SER A 139 -0.09 23.33 8.37
N ALA A 140 -1.21 23.40 7.64
CA ALA A 140 -2.41 22.65 7.96
C ALA A 140 -2.28 21.15 7.64
N ASP A 141 -1.56 20.79 6.58
CA ASP A 141 -1.33 19.41 6.18
C ASP A 141 -0.06 19.32 5.34
N VAL A 142 0.98 18.71 5.91
CA VAL A 142 2.32 18.78 5.34
C VAL A 142 3.19 17.61 5.79
N LYS A 143 3.99 17.09 4.85
CA LYS A 143 5.08 16.15 5.18
C LYS A 143 6.22 16.94 5.81
N LEU A 144 6.68 16.50 6.97
CA LEU A 144 7.68 17.20 7.77
C LEU A 144 9.11 16.84 7.35
N TYR A 145 9.46 15.58 7.53
CA TYR A 145 10.80 15.06 7.31
C TYR A 145 10.76 13.53 7.28
N ASP A 146 11.75 12.96 6.62
CA ASP A 146 12.05 11.53 6.72
C ASP A 146 13.21 11.34 7.68
N ILE A 147 13.19 10.31 8.52
CA ILE A 147 14.27 10.02 9.44
C ILE A 147 14.70 8.56 9.33
N ASN A 148 16.01 8.35 9.28
CA ASN A 148 16.61 7.04 9.07
C ASN A 148 17.27 6.51 10.35
N PHE A 149 17.04 5.23 10.60
CA PHE A 149 17.64 4.46 11.66
C PHE A 149 18.31 3.22 11.09
N THR A 150 19.48 2.87 11.61
CA THR A 150 20.07 1.55 11.36
C THR A 150 19.56 0.58 12.41
N VAL A 151 18.87 -0.48 11.96
CA VAL A 151 18.33 -1.53 12.82
C VAL A 151 19.46 -2.45 13.27
N THR A 152 19.57 -2.65 14.58
CA THR A 152 20.57 -3.53 15.22
C THR A 152 19.96 -4.81 15.79
N ASP A 153 18.67 -4.81 16.08
CA ASP A 153 17.93 -5.99 16.58
C ASP A 153 16.52 -6.03 15.97
N THR A 154 16.20 -7.16 15.32
CA THR A 154 14.89 -7.43 14.72
C THR A 154 14.10 -8.49 15.51
N SER A 155 14.58 -8.94 16.67
CA SER A 155 14.00 -10.06 17.42
C SER A 155 12.72 -9.72 18.19
N SER A 156 12.40 -8.43 18.28
CA SER A 156 11.21 -7.92 18.96
C SER A 156 10.83 -6.54 18.43
N PRO A 157 9.58 -6.07 18.64
CA PRO A 157 9.13 -4.78 18.15
C PRO A 157 9.97 -3.62 18.66
N ILE A 158 10.23 -2.64 17.80
CA ILE A 158 11.00 -1.44 18.09
C ILE A 158 10.05 -0.35 18.56
N SER A 159 10.33 0.24 19.71
CA SER A 159 9.53 1.30 20.30
C SER A 159 10.00 2.68 19.84
N PHE A 160 9.05 3.49 19.40
CA PHE A 160 9.19 4.91 19.10
C PHE A 160 8.11 5.69 19.81
N ARG A 161 8.31 7.00 19.99
CA ARG A 161 7.29 7.89 20.54
C ARG A 161 7.58 9.34 20.20
N PHE A 162 6.55 10.17 20.04
CA PHE A 162 6.76 11.63 19.95
C PHE A 162 6.45 12.32 21.27
N SER A 163 7.28 13.30 21.61
CA SER A 163 6.97 14.30 22.63
C SER A 163 7.16 15.70 22.08
N ALA A 164 6.51 16.67 22.74
CA ALA A 164 6.72 18.07 22.43
C ALA A 164 8.10 18.51 22.90
N ASP A 165 8.86 19.22 22.06
CA ASP A 165 10.03 19.92 22.59
C ASP A 165 9.59 21.09 23.49
N SER A 166 10.27 21.19 24.63
CA SER A 166 10.15 22.21 25.66
C SER A 166 10.17 23.66 25.15
N ASN A 167 10.71 23.92 23.96
CA ASN A 167 10.82 25.26 23.39
C ASN A 167 9.96 25.51 22.13
N GLY A 168 9.18 24.52 21.66
CA GLY A 168 8.88 24.45 20.23
C GLY A 168 7.44 24.44 19.76
N LEU A 169 6.43 24.16 20.59
CA LEU A 169 5.05 24.15 20.08
C LEU A 169 4.45 25.54 19.88
N LYS A 170 3.57 25.66 18.89
CA LYS A 170 2.71 26.83 18.73
C LYS A 170 1.93 27.11 20.01
N GLU A 171 1.88 28.37 20.44
CA GLU A 171 1.12 28.79 21.61
C GLU A 171 -0.36 28.39 21.50
N GLY A 172 -0.90 27.80 22.58
CA GLY A 172 -2.28 27.31 22.64
C GLY A 172 -2.49 25.93 22.00
N TYR A 173 -1.45 25.32 21.44
CA TYR A 173 -1.51 24.00 20.83
C TYR A 173 -0.80 22.94 21.67
N SER A 174 -1.23 21.70 21.50
CA SER A 174 -0.59 20.51 22.06
C SER A 174 -0.57 19.39 21.05
N LEU A 175 0.31 18.40 21.23
CA LEU A 175 0.26 17.19 20.41
C LEU A 175 -1.08 16.44 20.62
N SER A 176 -1.51 15.73 19.59
CA SER A 176 -2.62 14.78 19.72
C SER A 176 -2.24 13.65 20.68
N THR A 177 -3.24 12.98 21.27
CA THR A 177 -2.98 11.81 22.13
C THR A 177 -2.27 10.72 21.36
N ALA A 178 -2.75 10.38 20.15
CA ALA A 178 -2.14 9.37 19.29
C ALA A 178 -0.67 9.65 18.96
N SER A 179 -0.28 10.92 18.78
CA SER A 179 1.14 11.28 18.55
C SER A 179 2.03 10.92 19.73
N GLN A 180 1.45 10.90 20.93
CA GLN A 180 2.15 10.68 22.21
C GLN A 180 1.91 9.27 22.75
N ASP A 181 1.26 8.37 22.00
CA ASP A 181 1.15 6.96 22.38
C ASP A 181 2.40 6.19 21.91
N ASP A 182 2.69 5.03 22.51
CA ASP A 182 3.81 4.19 22.08
C ASP A 182 3.59 3.70 20.64
N ILE A 183 4.58 3.94 19.79
CA ILE A 183 4.61 3.53 18.39
C ILE A 183 5.47 2.28 18.33
N SER A 184 4.85 1.12 18.05
CA SER A 184 5.56 -0.15 17.98
C SER A 184 5.72 -0.56 16.52
N ILE A 185 6.96 -0.60 16.03
CA ILE A 185 7.31 -1.09 14.70
C ILE A 185 7.82 -2.51 14.85
N ASP A 186 7.02 -3.48 14.43
CA ASP A 186 7.41 -4.87 14.44
C ASP A 186 8.15 -5.22 13.15
N LEU A 187 9.40 -5.70 13.28
CA LEU A 187 10.23 -6.22 12.20
C LEU A 187 10.34 -7.74 12.23
N THR A 188 9.72 -8.40 13.21
CA THR A 188 9.60 -9.85 13.29
C THR A 188 8.58 -10.41 12.31
N LEU A 189 7.90 -9.51 11.56
CA LEU A 189 6.79 -9.82 10.67
C LEU A 189 7.05 -11.11 9.91
N THR A 190 6.27 -12.10 10.26
CA THR A 190 6.15 -13.34 9.52
C THR A 190 5.28 -13.08 8.29
N PRO A 191 5.23 -13.99 7.31
CA PRO A 191 4.36 -13.83 6.15
C PRO A 191 2.86 -13.72 6.48
N ASP A 192 2.45 -13.93 7.74
CA ASP A 192 1.09 -13.70 8.25
C ASP A 192 0.82 -12.23 8.66
N ASP A 193 1.86 -11.39 8.75
CA ASP A 193 1.76 -9.99 9.19
C ASP A 193 1.81 -8.98 8.02
N VAL A 194 1.89 -9.46 6.77
CA VAL A 194 1.78 -8.63 5.56
C VAL A 194 0.31 -8.41 5.21
N VAL A 195 -0.07 -7.17 4.88
CA VAL A 195 -1.46 -6.85 4.51
C VAL A 195 -1.75 -7.43 3.14
N GLN A 196 -2.43 -8.57 3.10
CA GLN A 196 -3.13 -9.02 1.92
C GLN A 196 -4.44 -8.26 1.77
N ALA A 197 -4.67 -7.70 0.58
CA ALA A 197 -5.94 -7.10 0.21
C ALA A 197 -6.20 -7.38 -1.28
N ILE A 198 -6.78 -8.55 -1.55
CA ILE A 198 -7.15 -8.95 -2.90
C ILE A 198 -8.67 -8.87 -3.01
N THR A 199 -9.15 -7.93 -3.81
CA THR A 199 -10.56 -7.84 -4.20
C THR A 199 -10.75 -8.48 -5.57
N LEU A 200 -11.86 -9.20 -5.73
CA LEU A 200 -12.25 -9.86 -6.95
C LEU A 200 -13.65 -9.43 -7.35
N GLY A 201 -13.79 -9.05 -8.61
CA GLY A 201 -15.05 -8.79 -9.25
C GLY A 201 -15.10 -9.35 -10.66
N TYR A 202 -16.15 -9.00 -11.37
CA TYR A 202 -16.33 -9.27 -12.79
C TYR A 202 -16.86 -8.02 -13.47
N GLU A 203 -16.56 -7.87 -14.75
CA GLU A 203 -17.13 -6.80 -15.57
C GLU A 203 -18.25 -7.36 -16.42
N ASP A 204 -19.37 -6.64 -16.49
CA ASP A 204 -20.41 -6.95 -17.46
C ASP A 204 -20.06 -6.39 -18.86
N SER A 205 -20.86 -6.75 -19.86
CA SER A 205 -20.76 -6.21 -21.22
C SER A 205 -20.88 -4.67 -21.33
N ALA A 206 -21.29 -3.96 -20.28
CA ALA A 206 -21.32 -2.51 -20.20
C ALA A 206 -20.06 -1.91 -19.50
N GLY A 207 -19.14 -2.75 -19.04
CA GLY A 207 -17.90 -2.39 -18.34
C GLY A 207 -18.11 -2.04 -16.86
N ALA A 208 -19.23 -2.42 -16.26
CA ALA A 208 -19.48 -2.19 -14.85
C ALA A 208 -18.82 -3.29 -14.00
N HIS A 209 -17.86 -2.90 -13.15
CA HIS A 209 -17.21 -3.83 -12.24
C HIS A 209 -18.08 -4.13 -11.02
N THR A 210 -18.41 -5.40 -10.82
CA THR A 210 -19.23 -5.90 -9.71
C THR A 210 -18.42 -6.86 -8.85
N ALA A 211 -18.37 -6.63 -7.54
CA ALA A 211 -17.69 -7.54 -6.61
C ALA A 211 -18.37 -8.92 -6.58
N LEU A 212 -17.57 -9.98 -6.50
CA LEU A 212 -18.08 -11.34 -6.39
C LEU A 212 -18.73 -11.61 -5.01
N GLY A 213 -19.62 -12.60 -4.95
CA GLY A 213 -20.32 -13.01 -3.74
C GLY A 213 -19.47 -13.81 -2.74
N ASN A 214 -20.11 -14.43 -1.75
CA ASN A 214 -19.45 -15.34 -0.81
C ASN A 214 -19.31 -16.73 -1.42
N GLN A 215 -18.08 -17.20 -1.63
CA GLN A 215 -17.80 -18.46 -2.33
C GLN A 215 -16.36 -18.92 -2.06
N SER A 216 -15.98 -20.11 -2.49
CA SER A 216 -14.59 -20.54 -2.51
C SER A 216 -14.09 -20.74 -3.94
N LEU A 217 -12.85 -20.32 -4.17
CA LEU A 217 -12.17 -20.45 -5.44
C LEU A 217 -11.09 -21.52 -5.32
N ILE A 218 -10.95 -22.32 -6.37
CA ILE A 218 -9.92 -23.35 -6.52
C ILE A 218 -8.89 -22.81 -7.48
N PHE A 219 -7.69 -22.53 -6.99
CA PHE A 219 -6.53 -22.14 -7.79
C PHE A 219 -5.85 -23.41 -8.30
N VAL A 220 -6.00 -23.68 -9.59
CA VAL A 220 -5.52 -24.91 -10.22
C VAL A 220 -4.07 -24.75 -10.62
N SER A 221 -3.21 -25.64 -10.11
CA SER A 221 -1.77 -25.60 -10.37
C SER A 221 -1.37 -26.52 -11.52
N SER A 222 -0.30 -26.17 -12.23
CA SER A 222 0.38 -27.09 -13.15
C SER A 222 1.08 -28.25 -12.43
N SER A 223 1.33 -28.12 -11.12
CA SER A 223 2.02 -29.09 -10.27
C SER A 223 1.06 -29.87 -9.37
N SER A 224 -0.05 -30.41 -9.90
CA SER A 224 -0.98 -31.38 -9.28
C SER A 224 -1.66 -31.05 -7.94
N GLU A 225 -1.19 -30.06 -7.18
CA GLU A 225 -1.79 -29.61 -5.92
C GLU A 225 -2.52 -28.28 -6.15
N ASN A 226 -3.85 -28.36 -6.14
CA ASN A 226 -4.72 -27.19 -6.22
C ASN A 226 -4.88 -26.57 -4.82
N THR A 227 -5.02 -25.25 -4.75
CA THR A 227 -5.26 -24.54 -3.49
C THR A 227 -6.67 -23.97 -3.48
N THR A 228 -7.46 -24.30 -2.46
CA THR A 228 -8.81 -23.72 -2.28
C THR A 228 -8.76 -22.58 -1.28
N VAL A 229 -9.31 -21.43 -1.65
CA VAL A 229 -9.37 -20.24 -0.80
C VAL A 229 -10.79 -19.72 -0.74
N SER A 230 -11.27 -19.44 0.47
CA SER A 230 -12.59 -18.84 0.67
C SER A 230 -12.54 -17.34 0.41
N MET A 231 -13.65 -16.79 -0.07
CA MET A 231 -13.84 -15.38 -0.38
C MET A 231 -15.10 -14.89 0.31
N THR A 232 -15.04 -13.68 0.87
CA THR A 232 -16.17 -13.03 1.54
C THR A 232 -16.37 -11.64 0.97
N SER A 233 -17.56 -11.38 0.42
CA SER A 233 -17.95 -10.10 -0.18
C SER A 233 -16.89 -9.59 -1.17
N GLY A 234 -16.45 -10.45 -2.08
CA GLY A 234 -15.44 -10.14 -3.09
C GLY A 234 -14.01 -10.03 -2.57
N THR A 235 -13.75 -10.24 -1.28
CA THR A 235 -12.38 -10.20 -0.72
C THR A 235 -11.87 -11.61 -0.51
N LEU A 236 -10.71 -11.94 -1.10
CA LEU A 236 -10.06 -13.23 -0.94
C LEU A 236 -9.56 -13.41 0.50
N GLY A 237 -9.73 -14.60 1.06
CA GLY A 237 -9.18 -14.95 2.37
C GLY A 237 -7.65 -15.02 2.36
N PRO A 238 -7.03 -14.95 3.56
CA PRO A 238 -5.58 -14.95 3.72
C PRO A 238 -4.92 -16.14 3.03
N LEU A 239 -3.90 -15.87 2.22
CA LEU A 239 -3.04 -16.91 1.66
C LEU A 239 -1.96 -17.29 2.68
N SER A 240 -1.73 -18.58 2.90
CA SER A 240 -0.68 -19.08 3.81
C SER A 240 0.72 -19.10 3.18
N GLN A 241 0.80 -19.04 1.85
CA GLN A 241 2.03 -19.07 1.06
C GLN A 241 1.79 -18.49 -0.34
N GLU A 242 2.86 -18.35 -1.12
CA GLU A 242 2.74 -18.09 -2.55
C GLU A 242 1.95 -19.21 -3.24
N ILE A 243 1.00 -18.82 -4.09
CA ILE A 243 0.27 -19.71 -4.98
C ILE A 243 0.62 -19.36 -6.42
N SER A 244 1.01 -20.37 -7.19
CA SER A 244 1.17 -20.29 -8.64
C SER A 244 0.10 -21.17 -9.28
N PHE A 245 -0.64 -20.63 -10.24
CA PHE A 245 -1.80 -21.29 -10.85
C PHE A 245 -1.90 -20.98 -12.34
N THR A 246 -2.60 -21.85 -13.07
CA THR A 246 -2.90 -21.68 -14.48
C THR A 246 -4.25 -21.03 -14.71
N HIS A 247 -5.23 -21.37 -13.88
CA HIS A 247 -6.60 -20.84 -13.93
C HIS A 247 -7.26 -21.00 -12.56
N VAL A 248 -8.45 -20.43 -12.43
CA VAL A 248 -9.29 -20.50 -11.24
C VAL A 248 -10.59 -21.20 -11.59
N GLU A 249 -11.07 -22.06 -10.71
CA GLU A 249 -12.39 -22.69 -10.80
C GLU A 249 -13.22 -22.34 -9.56
N PHE A 250 -14.54 -22.53 -9.62
CA PHE A 250 -15.41 -22.38 -8.47
C PHE A 250 -15.54 -23.71 -7.74
N SER A 251 -15.54 -23.70 -6.40
CA SER A 251 -15.78 -24.93 -5.62
C SER A 251 -17.19 -25.52 -5.81
N SER A 252 -18.11 -24.70 -6.31
CA SER A 252 -19.48 -25.08 -6.66
C SER A 252 -19.95 -24.19 -7.80
N GLN A 253 -20.58 -24.76 -8.84
CA GLN A 253 -21.14 -23.98 -9.95
C GLN A 253 -22.20 -22.98 -9.44
N SER A 254 -21.83 -21.71 -9.44
CA SER A 254 -22.64 -20.57 -8.97
C SER A 254 -22.74 -19.46 -10.02
N TYR A 255 -22.65 -19.80 -11.30
CA TYR A 255 -22.73 -18.85 -12.41
C TYR A 255 -23.16 -19.54 -13.72
N ASP A 256 -23.51 -18.77 -14.74
CA ASP A 256 -24.09 -19.26 -16.01
C ASP A 256 -23.06 -19.56 -17.12
N HIS A 257 -21.77 -19.37 -16.85
CA HIS A 257 -20.64 -19.42 -17.79
C HIS A 257 -20.69 -18.44 -18.97
N GLY A 258 -21.82 -17.84 -19.34
CA GLY A 258 -21.92 -16.93 -20.48
C GLY A 258 -21.67 -17.54 -21.88
N ILE A 259 -21.05 -18.73 -21.99
CA ILE A 259 -20.57 -19.30 -23.25
C ILE A 259 -21.72 -19.62 -24.22
N ALA A 260 -21.75 -18.92 -25.34
CA ALA A 260 -22.76 -18.99 -26.38
C ALA A 260 -22.18 -19.00 -27.80
N ILE A 261 -23.06 -19.14 -28.79
CA ILE A 261 -22.66 -19.12 -30.21
C ILE A 261 -22.13 -17.74 -30.63
N SER A 262 -22.50 -16.66 -29.93
CA SER A 262 -21.94 -15.32 -30.17
C SER A 262 -20.42 -15.30 -29.97
N ASP A 263 -19.92 -15.97 -28.93
CA ASP A 263 -18.48 -16.07 -28.63
C ASP A 263 -17.72 -16.76 -29.75
N VAL A 264 -18.25 -17.90 -30.21
CA VAL A 264 -17.68 -18.65 -31.34
C VAL A 264 -17.61 -17.78 -32.59
N VAL A 265 -18.64 -16.96 -32.86
CA VAL A 265 -18.64 -16.05 -34.00
C VAL A 265 -17.56 -14.97 -33.84
N LEU A 266 -17.36 -14.43 -32.63
CA LEU A 266 -16.31 -13.45 -32.36
C LEU A 266 -14.91 -14.04 -32.56
N GLN A 267 -14.63 -15.23 -32.01
CA GLN A 267 -13.37 -15.95 -32.20
C GLN A 267 -13.09 -16.22 -33.68
N LEU A 268 -14.07 -16.76 -34.42
CA LEU A 268 -13.90 -17.06 -35.85
C LEU A 268 -13.63 -15.79 -36.66
N ARG A 269 -14.29 -14.67 -36.33
CA ARG A 269 -14.05 -13.40 -37.02
C ARG A 269 -12.64 -12.86 -36.78
N ASP A 270 -12.05 -13.06 -35.61
CA ASP A 270 -10.65 -12.72 -35.33
C ASP A 270 -9.70 -13.63 -36.09
N ILE A 271 -9.91 -14.95 -36.02
CA ILE A 271 -9.10 -15.95 -36.73
C ILE A 271 -9.08 -15.69 -38.24
N VAL A 272 -10.21 -15.32 -38.85
CA VAL A 272 -10.30 -15.04 -40.29
C VAL A 272 -10.00 -13.59 -40.68
N GLY A 273 -9.66 -12.72 -39.71
CA GLY A 273 -9.27 -11.33 -39.95
C GLY A 273 -10.43 -10.38 -40.31
N LEU A 274 -11.67 -10.72 -39.95
CA LEU A 274 -12.85 -9.88 -40.15
C LEU A 274 -13.05 -8.85 -39.03
N SER A 275 -12.58 -9.12 -37.81
CA SER A 275 -12.54 -8.17 -36.69
C SER A 275 -11.63 -8.70 -35.58
N ASN A 276 -10.81 -7.85 -34.99
CA ASN A 276 -9.87 -8.28 -33.95
C ASN A 276 -10.52 -8.30 -32.56
N LEU A 277 -10.20 -9.31 -31.76
CA LEU A 277 -10.43 -9.31 -30.32
C LEU A 277 -9.41 -8.39 -29.63
N SER A 278 -9.74 -7.85 -28.46
CA SER A 278 -8.86 -6.99 -27.67
C SER A 278 -8.93 -7.28 -26.18
N GLY A 279 -7.84 -6.99 -25.46
CA GLY A 279 -7.79 -7.07 -23.99
C GLY A 279 -8.26 -8.41 -23.44
N THR A 280 -9.18 -8.35 -22.49
CA THR A 280 -9.82 -9.49 -21.82
C THR A 280 -10.54 -10.43 -22.78
N GLN A 281 -11.03 -9.97 -23.92
CA GLN A 281 -11.66 -10.86 -24.92
C GLN A 281 -10.67 -11.86 -25.52
N LYS A 282 -9.39 -11.47 -25.70
CA LYS A 282 -8.36 -12.40 -26.15
C LYS A 282 -8.03 -13.44 -25.09
N ILE A 283 -8.03 -13.02 -23.82
CA ILE A 283 -7.80 -13.90 -22.69
C ILE A 283 -8.95 -14.90 -22.57
N ALA A 284 -10.21 -14.45 -22.66
CA ALA A 284 -11.36 -15.34 -22.68
C ALA A 284 -11.35 -16.30 -23.87
N ALA A 285 -10.90 -15.84 -25.04
CA ALA A 285 -10.88 -16.64 -26.26
C ALA A 285 -9.77 -17.70 -26.34
N ASP A 286 -8.71 -17.58 -25.53
CA ASP A 286 -7.59 -18.53 -25.41
C ASP A 286 -7.89 -19.50 -24.26
N ILE A 287 -8.60 -20.58 -24.57
CA ILE A 287 -9.19 -21.49 -23.58
C ILE A 287 -8.13 -22.47 -23.05
N ASP A 288 -7.19 -22.88 -23.90
CA ASP A 288 -6.11 -23.79 -23.50
C ASP A 288 -4.88 -23.06 -22.93
N GLY A 289 -4.83 -21.73 -23.01
CA GLY A 289 -3.83 -20.88 -22.39
C GLY A 289 -2.48 -20.94 -23.10
N ASP A 290 -2.43 -21.28 -24.38
CA ASP A 290 -1.20 -21.37 -25.16
C ASP A 290 -0.66 -20.01 -25.64
N GLY A 291 -1.42 -18.94 -25.41
CA GLY A 291 -1.09 -17.56 -25.77
C GLY A 291 -1.65 -17.12 -27.12
N GLY A 292 -2.43 -17.96 -27.80
CA GLY A 292 -3.06 -17.68 -29.09
C GLY A 292 -4.57 -17.98 -29.10
N VAL A 293 -5.29 -17.36 -30.04
CA VAL A 293 -6.69 -17.73 -30.32
C VAL A 293 -6.69 -18.57 -31.59
N ALA A 294 -7.04 -19.84 -31.46
CA ALA A 294 -6.99 -20.84 -32.53
C ALA A 294 -8.31 -21.59 -32.69
N ILE A 295 -8.36 -22.45 -33.72
CA ILE A 295 -9.54 -23.29 -33.99
C ILE A 295 -9.76 -24.30 -32.86
N SER A 296 -8.72 -24.69 -32.12
CA SER A 296 -8.83 -25.53 -30.92
C SER A 296 -9.75 -24.88 -29.88
N ASP A 297 -9.59 -23.60 -29.59
CA ASP A 297 -10.42 -22.85 -28.64
C ASP A 297 -11.88 -22.80 -29.10
N VAL A 298 -12.10 -22.52 -30.39
CA VAL A 298 -13.44 -22.52 -30.97
C VAL A 298 -14.12 -23.89 -30.80
N VAL A 299 -13.37 -24.98 -30.98
CA VAL A 299 -13.90 -26.34 -30.79
C VAL A 299 -14.21 -26.60 -29.32
N SER A 300 -13.40 -26.12 -28.38
CA SER A 300 -13.69 -26.21 -26.93
C SER A 300 -15.00 -25.52 -26.58
N ASN A 301 -15.23 -24.31 -27.10
CA ASN A 301 -16.50 -23.59 -26.94
C ASN A 301 -17.69 -24.34 -27.55
N LEU A 302 -17.56 -24.85 -28.78
CA LEU A 302 -18.63 -25.64 -29.39
C LEU A 302 -18.95 -26.89 -28.58
N ARG A 303 -17.94 -27.58 -28.05
CA ARG A 303 -18.11 -28.75 -27.19
C ARG A 303 -18.81 -28.40 -25.88
N HIS A 304 -18.50 -27.26 -25.27
CA HIS A 304 -19.23 -26.71 -24.14
C HIS A 304 -20.71 -26.52 -24.48
N ILE A 305 -20.99 -25.78 -25.55
CA ILE A 305 -22.36 -25.41 -25.97
C ILE A 305 -23.22 -26.65 -26.26
N VAL A 306 -22.63 -27.70 -26.85
CA VAL A 306 -23.37 -28.95 -27.15
C VAL A 306 -23.36 -29.97 -26.00
N GLY A 307 -22.75 -29.65 -24.86
CA GLY A 307 -22.70 -30.52 -23.68
C GLY A 307 -21.80 -31.75 -23.83
N LEU A 308 -20.78 -31.68 -24.70
CA LEU A 308 -19.76 -32.73 -24.86
C LEU A 308 -18.54 -32.52 -23.96
N ASP A 309 -18.40 -31.33 -23.39
CA ASP A 309 -17.39 -30.96 -22.40
C ASP A 309 -17.91 -29.79 -21.56
N THR A 310 -17.22 -29.43 -20.48
CA THR A 310 -17.48 -28.19 -19.74
C THR A 310 -16.21 -27.36 -19.67
N VAL A 311 -16.39 -26.04 -19.77
CA VAL A 311 -15.32 -25.05 -19.68
C VAL A 311 -15.63 -24.31 -18.40
N GLU A 312 -14.95 -24.69 -17.33
CA GLU A 312 -15.17 -24.16 -15.96
C GLU A 312 -14.05 -23.22 -15.54
N GLN A 313 -13.04 -23.06 -16.40
CA GLN A 313 -11.85 -22.30 -16.13
C GLN A 313 -12.13 -20.80 -16.23
N CYS A 314 -11.63 -20.05 -15.24
CA CYS A 314 -11.56 -18.61 -15.27
C CYS A 314 -10.11 -18.13 -15.19
N ALA A 315 -9.82 -17.02 -15.85
CA ALA A 315 -8.60 -16.26 -15.70
C ALA A 315 -8.78 -15.12 -14.69
N LEU A 316 -7.67 -14.69 -14.07
CA LEU A 316 -7.62 -13.46 -13.29
C LEU A 316 -6.79 -12.43 -14.05
N VAL A 317 -7.32 -11.20 -14.15
CA VAL A 317 -6.60 -10.08 -14.76
C VAL A 317 -6.51 -8.92 -13.77
N ASN A 318 -5.44 -8.15 -13.87
CA ASN A 318 -5.30 -6.91 -13.10
C ASN A 318 -5.97 -5.73 -13.81
N THR A 319 -5.96 -4.55 -13.17
CA THR A 319 -6.52 -3.30 -13.72
C THR A 319 -5.81 -2.77 -14.98
N SER A 320 -4.77 -3.45 -15.47
CA SER A 320 -4.08 -3.17 -16.73
C SER A 320 -4.34 -4.25 -17.79
N ASP A 321 -5.37 -5.07 -17.62
CA ASP A 321 -5.75 -6.20 -18.48
C ASP A 321 -4.64 -7.25 -18.66
N GLN A 322 -3.74 -7.37 -17.67
CA GLN A 322 -2.68 -8.37 -17.71
C GLN A 322 -3.07 -9.60 -16.91
N LEU A 323 -2.82 -10.77 -17.46
CA LEU A 323 -3.06 -12.06 -16.82
C LEU A 323 -2.23 -12.18 -15.53
N VAL A 324 -2.89 -12.60 -14.45
CA VAL A 324 -2.30 -12.88 -13.15
C VAL A 324 -2.29 -14.39 -12.93
N THR A 325 -1.10 -14.96 -12.75
CA THR A 325 -0.88 -16.41 -12.54
C THR A 325 -0.19 -16.72 -11.21
N ARG A 326 0.04 -15.68 -10.39
CA ARG A 326 0.74 -15.81 -9.12
C ARG A 326 0.22 -14.80 -8.10
N LEU A 327 -0.10 -15.28 -6.90
CA LEU A 327 -0.52 -14.47 -5.77
C LEU A 327 0.31 -14.82 -4.53
N THR A 328 0.53 -13.83 -3.68
CA THR A 328 1.30 -13.96 -2.43
C THR A 328 0.47 -13.44 -1.26
N ASN A 329 0.87 -13.76 -0.04
CA ASN A 329 0.31 -13.19 1.17
C ASN A 329 0.62 -11.70 1.37
N SER A 330 1.41 -11.10 0.49
CA SER A 330 1.64 -9.65 0.42
C SER A 330 0.97 -8.98 -0.78
N THR A 331 0.13 -9.70 -1.54
CA THR A 331 -0.51 -9.12 -2.72
C THR A 331 -1.65 -8.18 -2.33
N ILE A 332 -1.58 -6.95 -2.84
CA ILE A 332 -2.66 -5.96 -2.81
C ILE A 332 -3.07 -5.70 -4.26
N ALA A 333 -4.27 -6.09 -4.64
CA ALA A 333 -4.74 -5.98 -6.01
C ALA A 333 -6.28 -5.95 -6.08
N ASP A 334 -6.79 -5.21 -7.07
CA ASP A 334 -8.15 -5.35 -7.55
C ASP A 334 -8.10 -6.17 -8.85
N LEU A 335 -8.77 -7.32 -8.85
CA LEU A 335 -8.69 -8.31 -9.92
C LEU A 335 -10.06 -8.54 -10.55
N THR A 336 -10.07 -8.67 -11.86
CA THR A 336 -11.26 -9.05 -12.61
C THR A 336 -11.17 -10.52 -12.97
N LEU A 337 -12.24 -11.26 -12.68
CA LEU A 337 -12.44 -12.64 -13.07
C LEU A 337 -13.01 -12.68 -14.49
N ILE A 338 -12.36 -13.45 -15.37
CA ILE A 338 -12.75 -13.61 -16.78
C ILE A 338 -13.06 -15.08 -17.03
N GLN A 339 -14.29 -15.39 -17.45
CA GLN A 339 -14.66 -16.74 -17.83
C GLN A 339 -14.00 -17.12 -19.16
N LEU A 340 -13.24 -18.22 -19.19
CA LEU A 340 -12.69 -18.71 -20.46
C LEU A 340 -13.84 -19.23 -21.33
N GLY A 341 -13.77 -18.93 -22.61
CA GLY A 341 -14.80 -19.22 -23.61
C GLY A 341 -15.88 -18.15 -23.77
N ASP A 342 -16.06 -17.25 -22.81
CA ASP A 342 -17.01 -16.14 -22.86
C ASP A 342 -16.34 -14.87 -23.40
N VAL A 343 -16.33 -14.75 -24.71
CA VAL A 343 -15.58 -13.72 -25.46
C VAL A 343 -16.33 -12.40 -25.54
N ASP A 344 -17.67 -12.44 -25.44
CA ASP A 344 -18.51 -11.25 -25.32
C ASP A 344 -18.71 -10.76 -23.87
N LEU A 345 -18.11 -11.47 -22.89
CA LEU A 345 -18.11 -11.12 -21.46
C LEU A 345 -19.55 -11.02 -20.91
N SER A 346 -20.41 -11.94 -21.32
CA SER A 346 -21.81 -11.98 -20.92
C SER A 346 -22.09 -12.83 -19.68
N SER A 347 -21.08 -13.52 -19.13
CA SER A 347 -21.18 -14.31 -17.91
C SER A 347 -21.73 -13.50 -16.74
N THR A 348 -22.64 -14.10 -15.99
CA THR A 348 -23.14 -13.54 -14.74
C THR A 348 -22.76 -14.43 -13.58
N PHE A 349 -21.95 -13.87 -12.67
CA PHE A 349 -21.57 -14.54 -11.43
C PHE A 349 -22.61 -14.22 -10.36
N PHE A 350 -23.38 -15.22 -9.95
CA PHE A 350 -24.45 -15.02 -8.96
C PHE A 350 -23.84 -14.58 -7.62
N VAL A 351 -24.34 -13.46 -7.10
CA VAL A 351 -23.89 -12.79 -5.87
C VAL A 351 -24.47 -13.48 -4.62
#